data_AF-A0A2K2VXB2-F1
#
_entry.id   AF-A0A2K2VXB2-F1
#
_cell.length_a   1.000
_cell.length_b   1.000
_cell.length_c   1.000
_cell.angle_alpha   90.00
_cell.angle_beta   90.00
_cell.angle_gamma   90.00
#
_symmetry.space_group_name_H-M   'P 1'
#
loop_
_entity.id
_entity.type
_entity.pdbx_description
1 polymer ?
#
loop_
_entity_poly.entity_id
_entity_poly.type
_entity_poly.pdbx_seq_one_letter_code
_entity_poly.pdbx_strand_id
1 'polypeptide(L)'
;MRRVVFHLTERLISCCRALGQIADPTAIEPLARMLAPGGFLSLRKKQSSAVRAAAGFALAQISDPRVVEALAPYVDDRDPRIRQVARVLVKK
;
A
#
# COMPACT_ATOMS: atom_id res chain seq x y z
N MET A 1 -11.53 -24.33 -0.64
CA MET A 1 -10.37 -23.44 -0.40
C MET A 1 -10.41 -22.05 -1.06
N ARG A 2 -11.20 -21.78 -2.12
CA ARG A 2 -11.21 -20.44 -2.79
C ARG A 2 -11.93 -19.31 -2.03
N ARG A 3 -12.95 -19.61 -1.21
CA ARG A 3 -13.77 -18.59 -0.50
C ARG A 3 -12.99 -17.83 0.59
N VAL A 4 -12.21 -18.51 1.42
CA VAL A 4 -11.48 -17.88 2.56
C VAL A 4 -10.48 -16.82 2.08
N VAL A 5 -9.80 -17.08 0.95
CA VAL A 5 -8.75 -16.20 0.42
C VAL A 5 -9.33 -14.93 -0.22
N PHE A 6 -10.55 -14.98 -0.75
CA PHE A 6 -11.21 -13.80 -1.35
C PHE A 6 -11.66 -12.80 -0.28
N HIS A 7 -12.15 -13.30 0.86
CA HIS A 7 -12.51 -12.42 1.99
C HIS A 7 -11.28 -11.79 2.65
N LEU A 8 -10.14 -12.46 2.66
CA LEU A 8 -8.91 -11.93 3.26
C LEU A 8 -8.41 -10.68 2.51
N THR A 9 -8.47 -10.67 1.18
CA THR A 9 -8.00 -9.54 0.38
C THR A 9 -8.89 -8.31 0.51
N GLU A 10 -10.21 -8.51 0.51
CA GLU A 10 -11.18 -7.41 0.72
C GLU A 10 -11.04 -6.79 2.12
N ARG A 11 -10.76 -7.62 3.13
CA ARG A 11 -10.46 -7.16 4.49
C ARG A 11 -9.21 -6.30 4.52
N LEU A 12 -8.11 -6.77 3.92
CA LEU A 12 -6.86 -6.01 3.89
C LEU A 12 -7.00 -4.69 3.14
N ILE A 13 -7.71 -4.67 2.01
CA ILE A 13 -8.00 -3.43 1.27
C ILE A 13 -8.80 -2.46 2.14
N SER A 14 -9.82 -2.95 2.84
CA SER A 14 -10.63 -2.15 3.75
C SER A 14 -9.79 -1.61 4.91
N CYS A 15 -8.90 -2.42 5.49
CA CYS A 15 -7.97 -1.99 6.53
C CYS A 15 -7.01 -0.90 6.03
N CYS A 16 -6.40 -1.06 4.85
CA CYS A 16 -5.54 -0.02 4.28
C CYS A 16 -6.31 1.29 4.08
N ARG A 17 -7.53 1.22 3.52
CA ARG A 17 -8.38 2.40 3.33
C ARG A 17 -8.70 3.09 4.65
N ALA A 18 -9.10 2.33 5.66
CA ALA A 18 -9.40 2.86 6.99
C ALA A 18 -8.17 3.54 7.61
N LEU A 19 -7.00 2.91 7.54
CA LEU A 19 -5.75 3.51 8.06
C LEU A 19 -5.37 4.80 7.32
N GLY A 20 -5.54 4.85 5.99
CA GLY A 20 -5.32 6.07 5.21
C GLY A 20 -6.28 7.20 5.61
N GLN A 21 -7.55 6.86 5.87
CA GLN A 21 -8.56 7.83 6.33
C GLN A 21 -8.30 8.34 7.74
N ILE A 22 -7.81 7.47 8.63
CA ILE A 22 -7.39 7.86 9.99
C ILE A 22 -6.19 8.84 9.91
N ALA A 23 -5.34 8.69 8.89
CA ALA A 23 -4.18 9.53 8.63
C ALA A 23 -3.16 9.60 9.78
N ASP A 24 -3.15 8.57 10.66
CA ASP A 24 -2.19 8.46 11.76
C ASP A 24 -0.81 8.04 11.21
N PRO A 25 0.25 8.82 11.45
CA PRO A 25 1.60 8.47 11.03
C PRO A 25 2.13 7.14 11.59
N THR A 26 1.58 6.60 12.67
CA THR A 26 1.96 5.27 13.17
C THR A 26 1.64 4.15 12.17
N ALA A 27 0.71 4.39 11.23
CA ALA A 27 0.34 3.46 10.18
C ALA A 27 1.34 3.38 9.02
N ILE A 28 2.32 4.29 8.94
CA ILE A 28 3.27 4.36 7.82
C ILE A 28 4.07 3.05 7.70
N GLU A 29 4.70 2.60 8.78
CA GLU A 29 5.53 1.39 8.79
C GLU A 29 4.71 0.11 8.46
N PRO A 30 3.53 -0.13 9.07
CA PRO A 30 2.65 -1.23 8.66
C PRO A 30 2.26 -1.19 7.17
N LEU A 31 1.87 -0.02 6.65
CA LEU A 31 1.46 0.13 5.26
C LEU A 31 2.64 -0.03 4.28
N ALA A 32 3.84 0.44 4.64
CA ALA A 32 5.05 0.27 3.85
C ALA A 32 5.41 -1.22 3.69
N ARG A 33 5.26 -2.03 4.75
CA ARG A 33 5.44 -3.49 4.66
C ARG A 33 4.43 -4.16 3.74
N MET A 34 3.20 -3.65 3.66
CA MET A 34 2.19 -4.14 2.74
C MET A 34 2.45 -3.71 1.29
N LEU A 35 3.15 -2.59 1.09
CA LEU A 35 3.55 -2.09 -0.22
C LEU A 35 4.72 -2.88 -0.83
N ALA A 36 5.60 -3.42 -0.01
CA ALA A 36 6.78 -4.14 -0.44
C ALA A 36 6.44 -5.36 -1.34
N PRO A 37 7.10 -5.50 -2.51
CA PRO A 37 6.90 -6.66 -3.38
C PRO A 37 7.37 -7.93 -2.66
N GLY A 38 6.50 -8.93 -2.56
CA GLY A 38 6.85 -10.23 -1.96
C GLY A 38 6.71 -10.31 -0.44
N GLY A 39 6.06 -9.35 0.23
CA GLY A 39 5.79 -9.42 1.67
C GLY A 39 5.02 -10.67 2.11
N PHE A 40 5.01 -10.96 3.43
CA PHE A 40 4.48 -12.17 4.09
C PHE A 40 3.11 -12.69 3.58
N LEU A 41 2.27 -11.80 3.04
CA LEU A 41 0.93 -12.11 2.50
C LEU A 41 0.91 -12.35 0.97
N SER A 42 2.05 -12.38 0.29
CA SER A 42 2.18 -12.47 -1.18
C SER A 42 1.87 -13.84 -1.78
N LEU A 43 1.15 -14.71 -1.06
CA LEU A 43 0.74 -16.04 -1.49
C LEU A 43 -0.07 -16.07 -2.81
N ARG A 44 -0.55 -14.93 -3.33
CA ARG A 44 -1.10 -14.83 -4.69
C ARG A 44 -0.72 -13.54 -5.43
N LYS A 45 0.01 -13.67 -6.55
CA LYS A 45 0.45 -12.57 -7.42
C LYS A 45 -0.64 -11.55 -7.82
N LYS A 46 -1.83 -12.00 -8.24
CA LYS A 46 -2.89 -11.09 -8.75
C LYS A 46 -3.66 -10.37 -7.63
N GLN A 47 -3.78 -10.99 -6.47
CA GLN A 47 -4.44 -10.40 -5.30
C GLN A 47 -3.50 -9.48 -4.51
N SER A 48 -2.20 -9.78 -4.52
CA SER A 48 -1.15 -8.93 -3.96
C SER A 48 -1.15 -7.53 -4.58
N SER A 49 -1.37 -7.37 -5.89
CA SER A 49 -1.32 -6.05 -6.54
C SER A 49 -2.43 -5.10 -6.09
N ALA A 50 -3.64 -5.58 -5.80
CA ALA A 50 -4.73 -4.74 -5.30
C ALA A 50 -4.45 -4.23 -3.87
N VAL A 51 -3.95 -5.12 -3.00
CA VAL A 51 -3.59 -4.78 -1.62
C VAL A 51 -2.42 -3.80 -1.59
N ARG A 52 -1.37 -4.02 -2.40
CA ARG A 52 -0.22 -3.09 -2.50
C ARG A 52 -0.65 -1.71 -2.96
N ALA A 53 -1.52 -1.64 -3.98
CA ALA A 53 -2.05 -0.36 -4.44
C ALA A 53 -2.88 0.34 -3.35
N ALA A 54 -3.73 -0.39 -2.63
CA ALA A 54 -4.47 0.16 -1.50
C ALA A 54 -3.55 0.70 -0.39
N ALA A 55 -2.46 0.01 -0.09
CA ALA A 55 -1.45 0.47 0.87
C ALA A 55 -0.73 1.75 0.39
N GLY A 56 -0.35 1.80 -0.89
CA GLY A 56 0.24 3.01 -1.49
C GLY A 56 -0.70 4.21 -1.45
N PHE A 57 -1.98 4.02 -1.80
CA PHE A 57 -3.00 5.07 -1.69
C PHE A 57 -3.27 5.49 -0.23
N ALA A 58 -3.20 4.57 0.72
CA ALA A 58 -3.36 4.88 2.13
C ALA A 58 -2.19 5.73 2.65
N LEU A 59 -0.95 5.36 2.31
CA LEU A 59 0.23 6.16 2.61
C LEU A 59 0.10 7.58 2.06
N ALA A 60 -0.42 7.73 0.83
CA ALA A 60 -0.62 9.03 0.21
C ALA A 60 -1.63 9.95 0.90
N GLN A 61 -2.49 9.40 1.76
CA GLN A 61 -3.46 10.18 2.55
C GLN A 61 -2.87 10.65 3.88
N ILE A 62 -1.75 10.07 4.32
CA ILE A 62 -1.07 10.47 5.56
C ILE A 62 -0.23 11.71 5.26
N SER A 63 -0.50 12.81 5.97
CA SER A 63 0.25 14.07 5.83
C SER A 63 1.47 14.10 6.76
N ASP A 64 2.40 13.17 6.55
CA ASP A 64 3.65 13.06 7.30
C ASP A 64 4.84 12.97 6.33
N PRO A 65 5.93 13.74 6.53
CA PRO A 65 7.10 13.72 5.64
C PRO A 65 7.72 12.34 5.46
N ARG A 66 7.62 11.45 6.45
CA ARG A 66 8.14 10.07 6.39
C ARG A 66 7.48 9.23 5.30
N VAL A 67 6.29 9.63 4.83
CA VAL A 67 5.63 8.99 3.68
C VAL A 67 6.48 9.11 2.42
N VAL A 68 7.20 10.22 2.24
CA VAL A 68 8.08 10.43 1.07
C VAL A 68 9.22 9.41 1.10
N GLU A 69 9.86 9.22 2.27
CA GLU A 69 10.90 8.22 2.45
C GLU A 69 10.38 6.80 2.19
N ALA A 70 9.17 6.50 2.69
CA ALA A 70 8.53 5.20 2.48
C ALA A 70 8.18 4.92 1.01
N LEU A 71 7.86 5.95 0.21
CA LEU A 71 7.45 5.82 -1.19
C LEU A 71 8.58 6.03 -2.20
N ALA A 72 9.69 6.66 -1.82
CA ALA A 72 10.83 6.94 -2.68
C ALA A 72 11.36 5.71 -3.46
N PRO A 73 11.46 4.50 -2.86
CA PRO A 73 11.92 3.31 -3.59
C PRO A 73 10.98 2.85 -4.72
N TYR A 74 9.74 3.37 -4.76
CA TYR A 74 8.67 2.87 -5.62
C TYR A 74 8.37 3.79 -6.82
N VAL A 75 9.20 4.80 -7.08
CA VAL A 75 9.05 5.73 -8.22
C VAL A 75 9.15 5.06 -9.60
N ASP A 76 9.66 3.83 -9.66
CA ASP A 76 9.72 2.98 -10.86
C ASP A 76 9.10 1.59 -10.60
N ASP A 77 8.14 1.49 -9.66
CA ASP A 77 7.47 0.22 -9.38
C ASP A 77 6.78 -0.35 -10.62
N ARG A 78 6.75 -1.69 -10.69
CA ARG A 78 6.10 -2.44 -11.79
C ARG A 78 4.60 -2.16 -11.86
N ASP A 79 3.95 -1.91 -10.73
CA ASP A 79 2.55 -1.52 -10.69
C ASP A 79 2.40 -0.03 -11.04
N PRO A 80 1.70 0.31 -12.13
CA PRO A 80 1.54 1.71 -12.56
C PRO A 80 0.87 2.60 -11.51
N ARG A 81 0.00 2.03 -10.66
CA ARG A 81 -0.72 2.79 -9.63
C ARG A 81 0.22 3.23 -8.51
N ILE A 82 1.10 2.32 -8.07
CA ILE A 82 2.10 2.60 -7.05
C ILE A 82 3.11 3.61 -7.57
N ARG A 83 3.58 3.40 -8.81
CA ARG A 83 4.49 4.32 -9.49
C ARG A 83 3.93 5.74 -9.59
N GLN A 84 2.66 5.88 -9.95
CA GLN A 84 1.99 7.18 -10.01
C GLN A 84 1.95 7.85 -8.63
N VAL A 85 1.52 7.12 -7.59
CA VAL A 85 1.46 7.65 -6.22
C VAL A 85 2.84 8.10 -5.72
N ALA A 86 3.86 7.25 -5.88
CA ALA A 86 5.22 7.57 -5.46
C ALA A 86 5.76 8.81 -6.18
N ARG A 87 5.60 8.90 -7.51
CA ARG A 87 6.07 10.06 -8.29
C ARG A 87 5.35 11.35 -7.92
N VAL A 88 4.07 11.30 -7.57
CA VAL A 88 3.32 12.49 -7.15
C VAL A 88 3.85 13.02 -5.83
N LEU A 89 4.16 12.15 -4.87
CA LEU A 89 4.59 12.57 -3.52
C LEU A 89 6.07 12.93 -3.44
N VAL A 90 6.94 12.22 -4.17
CA VAL A 90 8.39 12.51 -4.18
C VAL A 90 8.70 13.82 -4.91
N LYS A 91 7.83 14.26 -5.81
CA LYS A 91 7.97 15.53 -6.55
C LYS A 91 7.31 16.72 -5.85
N LYS A 92 6.60 16.49 -4.75
CA LYS A 92 5.86 17.51 -4.01
C LYS A 92 6.73 18.05 -2.87
#